data_AF-A0A9D9T063-F1
#
_entry.id   AF-A0A9D9T063-F1
#
_cell.length_a   1.000
_cell.length_b   1.000
_cell.length_c   1.000
_cell.angle_alpha   90.00
_cell.angle_beta   90.00
_cell.angle_gamma   90.00
#
_symmetry.space_group_name_H-M   'P 1'
#
loop_
_entity.id
_entity.type
_entity.pdbx_description
1 polymer ?
#
loop_
_entity_poly.entity_id
_entity_poly.type
_entity_poly.pdbx_seq_one_letter_code
_entity_poly.pdbx_strand_id
1 'polypeptide(L)'
;MSDPLHPTQSLRRRAAVAVLSDQLDDPALLQALWLQHDQMRGDAVTDIIRFIDQVAQQCGLDAGSCRRLYSEYFKALKQPSEMLPADPWSRMQALRPAPSPLPQAMAAPAVSSAPAPAVPLAQAMPVASPASAVVINPVATALASAARIPTAAVLPGTEGAATAASLAAEPVAVFAAVLRSMVEEVQKYHREALDELRKDTQRYLPQAQTSTALQAAFMQAWARPLQHDWRLPGSAVELAQLLRVVYQALAEAFGRVGAEQILQRALRAAESVPEARLYSPKRLMAAM
;
A
#
# COMPACT_ATOMS: atom_id res chain seq x y z
N MET A 1 11.00 4.22 -38.92
CA MET A 1 10.11 3.17 -38.39
C MET A 1 9.93 3.46 -36.91
N SER A 2 8.84 4.16 -36.58
CA SER A 2 8.57 4.63 -35.22
C SER A 2 7.66 3.64 -34.53
N ASP A 3 8.18 3.03 -33.49
CA ASP A 3 7.52 1.96 -32.74
C ASP A 3 6.50 2.57 -31.74
N PRO A 4 5.19 2.26 -31.86
CA PRO A 4 4.11 2.99 -31.16
C PRO A 4 4.05 2.74 -29.64
N LEU A 5 4.88 1.85 -29.09
CA LEU A 5 4.96 1.57 -27.64
C LEU A 5 6.04 2.40 -26.91
N HIS A 6 6.93 3.08 -27.64
CA HIS A 6 8.02 3.88 -27.07
C HIS A 6 7.74 5.35 -26.69
N PRO A 7 6.65 6.04 -27.10
CA PRO A 7 6.53 7.48 -26.82
C PRO A 7 6.34 7.75 -25.32
N THR A 8 5.62 6.88 -24.60
CA THR A 8 5.41 7.01 -23.15
C THR A 8 6.67 6.70 -22.34
N GLN A 9 7.50 5.78 -22.80
CA GLN A 9 8.78 5.46 -22.15
C GLN A 9 9.83 6.55 -22.38
N SER A 10 9.87 7.12 -23.58
CA SER A 10 10.71 8.29 -23.88
C SER A 10 10.30 9.50 -23.04
N LEU A 11 9.00 9.81 -22.99
CA LEU A 11 8.47 10.92 -22.18
C LEU A 11 8.84 10.77 -20.70
N ARG A 12 8.71 9.56 -20.14
CA ARG A 12 9.13 9.25 -18.76
C ARG A 12 10.60 9.52 -18.51
N ARG A 13 11.51 9.05 -19.39
CA ARG A 13 12.95 9.31 -19.23
C ARG A 13 13.27 10.80 -19.31
N ARG A 14 12.60 11.53 -20.20
CA ARG A 14 12.76 12.98 -20.35
C ARG A 14 12.26 13.74 -19.12
N ALA A 15 11.12 13.34 -18.57
CA ALA A 15 10.57 13.89 -17.33
C ALA A 15 11.49 13.62 -16.12
N ALA A 16 12.10 12.43 -16.05
CA ALA A 16 13.08 12.11 -15.01
C ALA A 16 14.31 12.99 -15.10
N VAL A 17 14.88 13.17 -16.30
CA VAL A 17 16.02 14.10 -16.48
C VAL A 17 15.64 15.51 -16.04
N ALA A 18 14.48 16.02 -16.45
CA ALA A 18 14.06 17.39 -16.11
C ALA A 18 14.01 17.68 -14.61
N VAL A 19 13.67 16.66 -13.80
CA VAL A 19 13.41 16.83 -12.37
C VAL A 19 14.59 16.38 -11.51
N LEU A 20 15.29 15.33 -11.94
CA LEU A 20 16.38 14.73 -11.19
C LEU A 20 17.74 15.37 -11.49
N SER A 21 17.93 16.02 -12.65
CA SER A 21 19.24 16.57 -13.03
C SER A 21 19.74 17.71 -12.13
N ASP A 22 18.83 18.43 -11.48
CA ASP A 22 19.16 19.53 -10.57
C ASP A 22 19.56 19.03 -9.16
N GLN A 23 19.20 17.79 -8.84
CA GLN A 23 19.29 17.25 -7.48
C GLN A 23 20.26 16.07 -7.38
N LEU A 24 20.61 15.43 -8.51
CA LEU A 24 21.46 14.25 -8.57
C LEU A 24 22.67 14.50 -9.46
N ASP A 25 23.83 14.03 -8.98
CA ASP A 25 25.03 13.96 -9.80
C ASP A 25 24.83 13.02 -10.99
N ASP A 26 25.55 13.28 -12.08
CA ASP A 26 25.51 12.52 -13.33
C ASP A 26 25.53 10.98 -13.18
N PRO A 27 26.37 10.35 -12.33
CA PRO A 27 26.34 8.90 -12.14
C PRO A 27 25.07 8.40 -11.43
N ALA A 28 24.59 9.13 -10.42
CA ALA A 28 23.38 8.79 -9.67
C ALA A 28 22.12 8.98 -10.55
N LEU A 29 22.10 10.03 -11.37
CA LEU A 29 21.07 10.27 -12.36
C LEU A 29 20.98 9.12 -13.38
N LEU A 30 22.12 8.67 -13.92
CA LEU A 30 22.15 7.55 -14.87
C LEU A 30 21.65 6.24 -14.24
N GLN A 31 22.00 5.98 -12.97
CA GLN A 31 21.51 4.81 -12.25
C GLN A 31 20.00 4.89 -12.03
N ALA A 32 19.47 6.05 -11.61
CA ALA A 32 18.04 6.28 -11.45
C ALA A 32 17.28 6.10 -12.78
N LEU A 33 17.83 6.57 -13.90
CA LEU A 33 17.23 6.40 -15.22
C LEU A 33 17.19 4.93 -15.66
N TRP A 34 18.23 4.14 -15.35
CA TRP A 34 18.21 2.69 -15.60
C TRP A 34 17.18 1.97 -14.74
N LEU A 35 17.10 2.33 -13.45
CA LEU A 35 16.09 1.81 -12.52
C LEU A 35 14.67 2.07 -13.03
N GLN A 36 14.41 3.30 -13.46
CA GLN A 36 13.14 3.72 -14.03
C GLN A 36 12.81 2.94 -15.31
N HIS A 37 13.78 2.78 -16.20
CA HIS A 37 13.61 2.06 -17.47
C HIS A 37 13.22 0.58 -17.26
N ASP A 38 13.83 -0.07 -16.27
CA ASP A 38 13.63 -1.49 -15.98
C ASP A 38 12.33 -1.75 -15.20
N GLN A 39 12.04 -0.90 -14.19
CA GLN A 39 10.98 -1.18 -13.23
C GLN A 39 9.66 -0.43 -13.47
N MET A 40 9.67 0.75 -14.09
CA MET A 40 8.43 1.49 -14.35
C MET A 40 7.79 1.03 -15.66
N ARG A 41 6.73 0.22 -15.53
CA ARG A 41 5.91 -0.21 -16.68
C ARG A 41 4.76 0.76 -16.98
N GLY A 42 4.25 1.49 -15.99
CA GLY A 42 3.16 2.46 -16.15
C GLY A 42 3.47 3.88 -15.66
N ASP A 43 2.46 4.75 -15.73
CA ASP A 43 2.45 6.12 -15.18
C ASP A 43 1.56 6.20 -13.93
N ALA A 44 1.32 5.07 -13.27
CA ALA A 44 0.52 5.02 -12.05
C ALA A 44 1.24 5.75 -10.92
N VAL A 45 0.50 6.46 -10.09
CA VAL A 45 1.06 7.24 -8.98
C VAL A 45 1.83 6.34 -8.02
N THR A 46 1.38 5.11 -7.79
CA THR A 46 2.11 4.11 -6.98
C THR A 46 3.48 3.76 -7.56
N ASP A 47 3.62 3.66 -8.88
CA ASP A 47 4.91 3.37 -9.53
C ASP A 47 5.87 4.58 -9.42
N ILE A 48 5.33 5.79 -9.53
CA ILE A 48 6.05 7.05 -9.36
C ILE A 48 6.54 7.19 -7.91
N ILE A 49 5.67 6.90 -6.93
CA ILE A 49 6.02 6.93 -5.51
C ILE A 49 7.15 5.95 -5.20
N ARG A 50 6.97 4.69 -5.59
CA ARG A 50 8.01 3.68 -5.37
C ARG A 50 9.35 4.06 -6.01
N PHE A 51 9.32 4.63 -7.21
CA PHE A 51 10.53 5.04 -7.92
C PHE A 51 11.29 6.14 -7.18
N ILE A 52 10.63 7.25 -6.83
CA ILE A 52 11.30 8.38 -6.17
C ILE A 52 11.71 8.00 -4.74
N ASP A 53 10.95 7.20 -4.00
CA ASP A 53 11.37 6.69 -2.69
C ASP A 53 12.66 5.86 -2.81
N GLN A 54 12.77 5.04 -3.85
CA GLN A 54 13.96 4.23 -4.09
C GLN A 54 15.17 5.08 -4.49
N VAL A 55 14.97 6.12 -5.30
CA VAL A 55 16.03 7.10 -5.64
C VAL A 55 16.44 7.91 -4.40
N ALA A 56 15.47 8.35 -3.60
CA ALA A 56 15.71 9.09 -2.36
C ALA A 56 16.50 8.27 -1.34
N GLN A 57 16.17 6.98 -1.19
CA GLN A 57 16.89 6.07 -0.31
C GLN A 57 18.33 5.82 -0.80
N GLN A 58 18.54 5.72 -2.12
CA GLN A 58 19.86 5.51 -2.71
C GLN A 58 20.77 6.75 -2.59
N CYS A 59 20.19 7.94 -2.63
CA CYS A 59 20.93 9.21 -2.65
C CYS A 59 20.87 10.01 -1.35
N GLY A 60 20.13 9.52 -0.34
CA GLY A 60 20.02 10.16 0.98
C GLY A 60 19.24 11.48 0.98
N LEU A 61 18.21 11.59 0.14
CA LEU A 61 17.38 12.82 0.05
C LEU A 61 16.47 12.97 1.28
N ASP A 62 16.25 14.21 1.72
CA ASP A 62 15.35 14.51 2.84
C ASP A 62 13.87 14.45 2.42
N ALA A 63 12.98 14.23 3.40
CA ALA A 63 11.55 14.08 3.15
C ALA A 63 10.89 15.30 2.47
N GLY A 64 11.41 16.51 2.70
CA GLY A 64 10.93 17.73 2.04
C GLY A 64 11.27 17.75 0.55
N SER A 65 12.51 17.37 0.21
CA SER A 65 12.96 17.21 -1.17
C SER A 65 12.18 16.10 -1.90
N CYS A 66 11.91 14.97 -1.24
CA CYS A 66 11.08 13.89 -1.82
C CYS A 66 9.67 14.38 -2.21
N ARG A 67 8.99 15.10 -1.30
CA ARG A 67 7.65 15.67 -1.58
C ARG A 67 7.64 16.62 -2.76
N ARG A 68 8.70 17.43 -2.91
CA ARG A 68 8.87 18.34 -4.04
C ARG A 68 9.11 17.57 -5.34
N LEU A 69 9.99 16.57 -5.32
CA LEU A 69 10.30 15.72 -6.46
C LEU A 69 9.06 14.99 -7.00
N TYR A 70 8.17 14.52 -6.11
CA TYR A 70 6.89 13.94 -6.52
C TYR A 70 6.06 14.89 -7.37
N SER A 71 5.89 16.11 -6.87
CA SER A 71 5.05 17.12 -7.52
C SER A 71 5.64 17.57 -8.85
N GLU A 72 6.95 17.78 -8.91
CA GLU A 72 7.64 18.21 -10.13
C GLU A 72 7.69 17.10 -11.18
N TYR A 73 7.95 15.85 -10.78
CA TYR A 73 7.94 14.71 -11.69
C TYR A 73 6.55 14.44 -12.27
N PHE A 74 5.51 14.52 -11.44
CA PHE A 74 4.13 14.38 -11.92
C PHE A 74 3.73 15.52 -12.87
N LYS A 75 4.18 16.77 -12.61
CA LYS A 75 3.99 17.88 -13.55
C LYS A 75 4.73 17.65 -14.86
N ALA A 76 5.99 17.19 -14.81
CA ALA A 76 6.80 16.93 -15.99
C ALA A 76 6.19 15.85 -16.90
N LEU A 77 5.58 14.81 -16.32
CA LEU A 77 4.86 13.78 -17.10
C LEU A 77 3.62 14.32 -17.84
N LYS A 78 3.07 15.47 -17.43
CA LYS A 78 1.92 16.11 -18.10
C LYS A 78 2.33 17.14 -19.14
N GLN A 79 3.61 17.49 -19.22
CA GLN A 79 4.09 18.44 -20.21
C GLN A 79 4.24 17.77 -21.59
N PRO A 80 3.98 18.51 -22.67
CA PRO A 80 4.25 17.99 -24.01
C PRO A 80 5.75 17.71 -24.14
N SER A 81 6.08 16.64 -24.86
CA SER A 81 7.46 16.19 -24.97
C SER A 81 8.40 17.26 -25.54
N GLU A 82 7.91 18.26 -26.28
CA GLU A 82 8.69 19.38 -26.81
C GLU A 82 9.26 20.32 -25.74
N MET A 83 8.62 20.42 -24.57
CA MET A 83 9.09 21.26 -23.46
C MET A 83 10.07 20.55 -22.52
N LEU A 84 10.21 19.23 -22.68
CA LEU A 84 11.11 18.42 -21.87
C LEU A 84 12.52 18.34 -22.51
N PRO A 85 13.58 18.17 -21.71
CA PRO A 85 14.95 17.99 -22.22
C PRO A 85 15.06 16.78 -23.13
N ALA A 86 16.15 16.71 -23.91
CA ALA A 86 16.40 15.62 -24.86
C ALA A 86 16.40 14.25 -24.15
N ASP A 87 15.94 13.20 -24.85
CA ASP A 87 15.89 11.85 -24.30
C ASP A 87 17.31 11.32 -24.02
N PRO A 88 17.63 10.93 -22.77
CA PRO A 88 18.95 10.42 -22.41
C PRO A 88 19.23 9.02 -22.95
N TRP A 89 18.30 8.38 -23.66
CA TRP A 89 18.41 6.98 -24.11
C TRP A 89 19.73 6.65 -24.84
N SER A 90 20.19 7.54 -25.73
CA SER A 90 21.47 7.35 -26.44
C SER A 90 22.66 7.35 -25.47
N ARG A 91 22.64 8.26 -24.48
CA ARG A 91 23.67 8.36 -23.43
C ARG A 91 23.65 7.14 -22.51
N MET A 92 22.46 6.69 -22.11
CA MET A 92 22.29 5.50 -21.30
C MET A 92 22.88 4.28 -22.00
N GLN A 93 22.53 4.05 -23.27
CA GLN A 93 23.05 2.91 -24.03
C GLN A 93 24.57 2.93 -24.21
N ALA A 94 25.17 4.10 -24.45
CA ALA A 94 26.62 4.24 -24.58
C ALA A 94 27.37 3.88 -23.28
N LEU A 95 26.74 4.11 -22.13
CA LEU A 95 27.27 3.82 -20.79
C LEU A 95 26.63 2.57 -20.18
N ARG A 96 25.97 1.72 -20.99
CA ARG A 96 25.33 0.49 -20.50
C ARG A 96 26.42 -0.34 -19.79
N PRO A 97 26.25 -0.67 -18.50
CA PRO A 97 27.14 -1.60 -17.84
C PRO A 97 27.09 -2.91 -18.64
N ALA A 98 28.23 -3.36 -19.15
CA ALA A 98 28.30 -4.67 -19.80
C ALA A 98 27.76 -5.70 -18.81
N PRO A 99 26.93 -6.67 -19.25
CA PRO A 99 26.55 -7.76 -18.39
C PRO A 99 27.84 -8.40 -17.89
N SER A 100 28.07 -8.38 -16.58
CA SER A 100 29.21 -9.06 -15.98
C SER A 100 29.23 -10.48 -16.56
N PRO A 101 30.31 -10.89 -17.24
CA PRO A 101 30.39 -12.26 -17.69
C PRO A 101 30.28 -13.11 -16.43
N LEU A 102 29.27 -13.98 -16.40
CA LEU A 102 29.24 -15.13 -15.51
C LEU A 102 30.64 -15.74 -15.52
N PRO A 103 31.18 -16.20 -14.37
CA PRO A 103 32.47 -16.85 -14.36
C PRO A 103 32.44 -17.96 -15.42
N GLN A 104 33.22 -17.76 -16.48
CA GLN A 104 33.43 -18.77 -17.51
C GLN A 104 33.89 -20.00 -16.75
N ALA A 105 33.03 -21.02 -16.69
CA ALA A 105 33.42 -22.35 -16.30
C ALA A 105 34.63 -22.70 -17.18
N MET A 106 35.81 -22.67 -16.56
CA MET A 106 37.07 -22.96 -17.24
C MET A 106 36.90 -24.28 -17.97
N ALA A 107 37.10 -24.20 -19.28
CA ALA A 107 37.29 -25.33 -20.14
C ALA A 107 38.29 -26.30 -19.51
N ALA A 108 37.93 -27.57 -19.49
CA ALA A 108 38.83 -28.66 -19.19
C ALA A 108 40.08 -28.61 -20.07
N PRO A 109 41.21 -29.08 -19.54
CA PRO A 109 41.97 -30.08 -20.28
C PRO A 109 42.11 -31.36 -19.45
N ALA A 110 42.02 -32.48 -20.15
CA ALA A 110 42.17 -33.81 -19.60
C ALA A 110 43.66 -34.20 -19.40
N VAL A 111 43.82 -35.18 -18.49
CA VAL A 111 44.95 -36.12 -18.25
C VAL A 111 46.19 -35.64 -17.46
N SER A 112 46.39 -36.17 -16.24
CA SER A 112 47.33 -37.28 -16.02
C SER A 112 47.39 -37.72 -14.53
N SER A 113 47.07 -39.01 -14.31
CA SER A 113 47.65 -40.03 -13.40
C SER A 113 48.06 -39.72 -11.94
N ALA A 114 47.49 -40.51 -11.02
CA ALA A 114 47.78 -40.67 -9.59
C ALA A 114 49.18 -41.28 -9.29
N PRO A 115 49.65 -41.37 -8.02
CA PRO A 115 49.12 -42.33 -7.03
C PRO A 115 48.97 -41.82 -5.57
N ALA A 116 48.18 -42.56 -4.78
CA ALA A 116 47.96 -42.44 -3.34
C ALA A 116 49.16 -42.97 -2.50
N PRO A 117 49.26 -42.68 -1.19
CA PRO A 117 48.57 -43.43 -0.11
C PRO A 117 48.16 -42.52 1.08
N ALA A 118 47.48 -42.86 2.19
CA ALA A 118 46.78 -44.02 2.74
C ALA A 118 45.81 -43.49 3.82
N VAL A 119 44.72 -44.22 4.05
CA VAL A 119 43.71 -44.06 5.12
C VAL A 119 44.30 -44.32 6.52
N PRO A 120 43.67 -43.81 7.60
CA PRO A 120 42.94 -44.74 8.45
C PRO A 120 41.50 -44.32 8.82
N LEU A 121 40.73 -45.37 9.04
CA LEU A 121 39.32 -45.50 9.40
C LEU A 121 38.91 -44.88 10.75
N ALA A 122 37.57 -44.79 10.88
CA ALA A 122 36.74 -45.05 12.07
C ALA A 122 36.21 -43.76 12.76
N GLN A 123 34.93 -43.56 13.09
CA GLN A 123 33.77 -44.45 13.22
C GLN A 123 32.47 -43.67 12.97
N ALA A 124 31.46 -44.38 12.43
CA ALA A 124 30.07 -43.95 12.41
C ALA A 124 29.37 -44.30 13.72
N MET A 125 28.45 -43.47 14.19
CA MET A 125 27.12 -43.92 14.66
C MET A 125 26.12 -42.74 14.80
N PRO A 126 24.81 -43.00 14.65
CA PRO A 126 23.76 -41.99 14.46
C PRO A 126 22.96 -41.73 15.75
N VAL A 127 22.39 -40.53 15.93
CA VAL A 127 21.34 -40.31 16.93
C VAL A 127 20.28 -39.30 16.45
N ALA A 128 19.10 -39.87 16.17
CA ALA A 128 17.73 -39.46 16.49
C ALA A 128 17.19 -38.03 16.20
N SER A 129 16.06 -38.03 15.45
CA SER A 129 14.96 -37.05 15.57
C SER A 129 14.27 -37.10 16.94
N PRO A 130 13.62 -35.99 17.32
CA PRO A 130 12.21 -36.02 17.71
C PRO A 130 11.43 -34.91 16.98
N ALA A 131 10.28 -35.18 16.35
CA ALA A 131 8.95 -35.42 16.93
C ALA A 131 8.35 -34.18 17.63
N SER A 132 7.14 -33.84 17.16
CA SER A 132 6.24 -32.73 17.50
C SER A 132 6.13 -32.33 18.97
N ALA A 133 5.93 -31.02 19.20
CA ALA A 133 5.24 -30.52 20.39
C ALA A 133 4.32 -29.35 20.02
N VAL A 134 3.03 -29.58 20.26
CA VAL A 134 1.94 -28.61 20.32
C VAL A 134 2.26 -27.56 21.38
N VAL A 135 2.23 -26.27 21.03
CA VAL A 135 2.25 -25.18 22.00
C VAL A 135 0.85 -24.62 22.15
N ILE A 136 0.29 -24.91 23.32
CA ILE A 136 -1.03 -24.52 23.81
C ILE A 136 -1.04 -23.02 24.11
N ASN A 137 -2.11 -22.39 23.61
CA ASN A 137 -2.60 -21.04 23.85
C ASN A 137 -2.91 -20.77 25.33
N PRO A 138 -2.31 -19.76 25.98
CA PRO A 138 -2.76 -19.29 27.29
C PRO A 138 -3.22 -17.82 27.22
N VAL A 139 -4.54 -17.60 27.22
CA VAL A 139 -5.31 -16.63 28.05
C VAL A 139 -6.75 -16.65 27.54
N ALA A 140 -7.44 -17.72 27.90
CA ALA A 140 -8.91 -17.87 27.84
C ALA A 140 -9.49 -17.90 29.27
N THR A 141 -8.91 -17.13 30.19
CA THR A 141 -9.29 -17.16 31.61
C THR A 141 -9.42 -15.74 32.16
N ALA A 142 -10.34 -14.95 31.59
CA ALA A 142 -10.74 -13.66 32.18
C ALA A 142 -12.15 -13.13 31.78
N LEU A 143 -13.03 -13.89 31.13
CA LEU A 143 -14.40 -13.41 30.87
C LEU A 143 -15.49 -14.49 31.08
N ALA A 144 -15.28 -15.38 32.06
CA ALA A 144 -16.32 -16.23 32.63
C ALA A 144 -16.80 -15.62 33.95
N SER A 145 -17.44 -14.45 33.90
CA SER A 145 -18.20 -13.85 35.02
C SER A 145 -19.03 -12.65 34.56
N ALA A 146 -20.01 -12.87 33.68
CA ALA A 146 -21.14 -11.96 33.48
C ALA A 146 -22.34 -12.68 32.84
N ALA A 147 -22.65 -13.89 33.31
CA ALA A 147 -23.96 -14.49 33.10
C ALA A 147 -24.83 -14.16 34.32
N ARG A 148 -25.55 -13.02 34.25
CA ARG A 148 -26.82 -12.85 34.96
C ARG A 148 -27.81 -12.22 34.01
N ILE A 149 -28.60 -13.10 33.43
CA ILE A 149 -29.85 -12.84 32.73
C ILE A 149 -30.87 -12.42 33.80
N PRO A 150 -31.56 -11.28 33.67
CA PRO A 150 -32.92 -11.16 34.14
C PRO A 150 -33.87 -11.46 32.99
N THR A 151 -34.51 -12.61 33.07
CA THR A 151 -35.64 -13.00 32.22
C THR A 151 -36.85 -12.19 32.65
N ALA A 152 -37.38 -11.30 31.80
CA ALA A 152 -38.73 -10.78 31.98
C ALA A 152 -39.35 -10.29 30.66
N ALA A 153 -40.50 -10.89 30.36
CA ALA A 153 -41.59 -10.44 29.47
C ALA A 153 -41.33 -10.39 27.95
N VAL A 154 -41.68 -11.50 27.30
CA VAL A 154 -42.09 -11.53 25.89
C VAL A 154 -43.41 -10.78 25.77
N LEU A 155 -43.37 -9.61 25.15
CA LEU A 155 -44.52 -8.97 24.48
C LEU A 155 -44.46 -9.35 23.00
N PRO A 156 -45.57 -9.82 22.38
CA PRO A 156 -45.56 -10.16 20.97
C PRO A 156 -45.70 -8.85 20.15
N GLY A 157 -44.66 -8.50 19.40
CA GLY A 157 -44.71 -7.37 18.46
C GLY A 157 -43.37 -6.72 18.15
N THR A 158 -42.36 -7.46 17.68
CA THR A 158 -41.07 -6.89 17.27
C THR A 158 -40.45 -7.57 16.05
N GLU A 159 -41.24 -8.12 15.13
CA GLU A 159 -40.72 -8.56 13.83
C GLU A 159 -40.19 -7.38 12.96
N GLY A 160 -40.61 -6.14 13.24
CA GLY A 160 -40.10 -4.95 12.55
C GLY A 160 -38.77 -4.37 13.06
N ALA A 161 -38.36 -4.69 14.29
CA ALA A 161 -37.14 -4.13 14.89
C ALA A 161 -35.87 -4.89 14.48
N ALA A 162 -35.97 -6.22 14.28
CA ALA A 162 -34.85 -7.05 13.87
C ALA A 162 -34.42 -6.78 12.41
N THR A 163 -35.36 -6.50 11.51
CA THR A 163 -35.08 -6.15 10.11
C THR A 163 -34.42 -4.77 10.00
N ALA A 164 -34.87 -3.78 10.79
CA ALA A 164 -34.28 -2.45 10.83
C ALA A 164 -32.85 -2.45 11.38
N ALA A 165 -32.56 -3.27 12.40
CA ALA A 165 -31.21 -3.45 12.94
C ALA A 165 -30.27 -4.14 11.92
N SER A 166 -30.77 -5.10 11.14
CA SER A 166 -30.00 -5.75 10.07
C SER A 166 -29.69 -4.80 8.91
N LEU A 167 -30.66 -3.99 8.48
CA LEU A 167 -30.49 -3.00 7.41
C LEU A 167 -29.52 -1.86 7.78
N ALA A 168 -29.44 -1.51 9.08
CA ALA A 168 -28.45 -0.55 9.58
C ALA A 168 -27.04 -1.16 9.74
N ALA A 169 -26.93 -2.49 9.85
CA ALA A 169 -25.64 -3.17 9.96
C ALA A 169 -24.90 -3.27 8.61
N GLU A 170 -25.63 -3.32 7.51
CA GLU A 170 -25.08 -3.38 6.15
C GLU A 170 -24.18 -2.18 5.79
N PRO A 171 -24.62 -0.91 5.90
CA PRO A 171 -23.77 0.24 5.58
C PRO A 171 -22.57 0.33 6.52
N VAL A 172 -22.70 -0.10 7.77
CA VAL A 172 -21.61 -0.14 8.76
C VAL A 172 -20.55 -1.16 8.34
N ALA A 173 -20.94 -2.35 7.92
CA ALA A 173 -20.01 -3.39 7.46
C ALA A 173 -19.28 -2.99 6.18
N VAL A 174 -20.00 -2.37 5.23
CA VAL A 174 -19.42 -1.89 3.97
C VAL A 174 -18.47 -0.73 4.21
N PHE A 175 -18.84 0.25 5.03
CA PHE A 175 -17.95 1.33 5.47
C PHE A 175 -16.67 0.78 6.11
N ALA A 176 -16.83 -0.16 7.05
CA ALA A 176 -15.71 -0.79 7.74
C ALA A 176 -14.74 -1.48 6.77
N ALA A 177 -15.27 -2.21 5.78
CA ALA A 177 -14.47 -2.88 4.77
C ALA A 177 -13.69 -1.89 3.89
N VAL A 178 -14.33 -0.80 3.45
CA VAL A 178 -13.68 0.26 2.67
C VAL A 178 -12.55 0.88 3.50
N LEU A 179 -12.85 1.33 4.71
CA LEU A 179 -11.88 2.06 5.53
C LEU A 179 -10.70 1.19 5.94
N ARG A 180 -10.94 -0.07 6.30
CA ARG A 180 -9.87 -1.04 6.57
C ARG A 180 -8.96 -1.21 5.35
N SER A 181 -9.54 -1.41 4.17
CA SER A 181 -8.75 -1.58 2.95
C SER A 181 -7.92 -0.34 2.62
N MET A 182 -8.45 0.87 2.83
CA MET A 182 -7.70 2.12 2.65
C MET A 182 -6.52 2.21 3.61
N VAL A 183 -6.77 1.95 4.90
CA VAL A 183 -5.75 1.99 5.96
C VAL A 183 -4.66 0.95 5.72
N GLU A 184 -5.03 -0.28 5.36
CA GLU A 184 -4.08 -1.35 5.04
C GLU A 184 -3.22 -0.99 3.82
N GLU A 185 -3.81 -0.39 2.80
CA GLU A 185 -3.07 0.05 1.61
C GLU A 185 -2.08 1.16 1.96
N VAL A 186 -2.52 2.20 2.68
CA VAL A 186 -1.65 3.29 3.14
C VAL A 186 -0.55 2.75 4.05
N GLN A 187 -0.86 1.86 4.99
CA GLN A 187 0.15 1.23 5.83
C GLN A 187 1.16 0.40 5.02
N LYS A 188 0.69 -0.34 4.00
CA LYS A 188 1.55 -1.24 3.22
C LYS A 188 2.52 -0.48 2.32
N TYR A 189 2.06 0.59 1.69
CA TYR A 189 2.83 1.32 0.67
C TYR A 189 3.41 2.64 1.18
N HIS A 190 2.84 3.25 2.22
CA HIS A 190 3.18 4.58 2.71
C HIS A 190 3.10 4.66 4.26
N ARG A 191 3.91 3.84 4.96
CA ARG A 191 3.89 3.74 6.44
C ARG A 191 3.96 5.09 7.15
N GLU A 192 4.82 5.97 6.66
CA GLU A 192 5.06 7.29 7.27
C GLU A 192 3.88 8.24 7.07
N ALA A 193 3.07 8.03 6.03
CA ALA A 193 1.92 8.87 5.73
C ALA A 193 0.68 8.51 6.58
N LEU A 194 0.67 7.38 7.29
CA LEU A 194 -0.49 6.98 8.09
C LEU A 194 -0.70 7.93 9.29
N ASP A 195 0.39 8.36 9.93
CA ASP A 195 0.31 9.30 11.06
C ASP A 195 -0.15 10.69 10.59
N GLU A 196 0.32 11.15 9.43
CA GLU A 196 -0.13 12.40 8.82
C GLU A 196 -1.61 12.31 8.40
N LEU A 197 -2.01 11.19 7.78
CA LEU A 197 -3.41 10.94 7.43
C LEU A 197 -4.32 10.98 8.67
N ARG A 198 -3.88 10.43 9.79
CA ARG A 198 -4.61 10.50 11.07
C ARG A 198 -4.73 11.94 11.57
N LYS A 199 -3.64 12.71 11.56
CA LYS A 199 -3.64 14.12 11.99
C LYS A 199 -4.57 14.97 11.12
N ASP A 200 -4.49 14.81 9.81
CA ASP A 200 -5.33 15.53 8.86
C ASP A 200 -6.81 15.14 9.01
N THR A 201 -7.08 13.84 9.18
CA THR A 201 -8.44 13.35 9.50
C THR A 201 -8.97 14.01 10.77
N GLN A 202 -8.17 14.07 11.84
CA GLN A 202 -8.56 14.74 13.09
C GLN A 202 -8.82 16.24 12.89
N ARG A 203 -8.05 16.90 12.01
CA ARG A 203 -8.19 18.33 11.70
C ARG A 203 -9.48 18.63 10.96
N TYR A 204 -9.89 17.77 10.03
CA TYR A 204 -11.10 17.95 9.21
C TYR A 204 -12.37 17.39 9.86
N LEU A 205 -12.25 16.44 10.79
CA LEU A 205 -13.39 15.79 11.45
C LEU A 205 -14.42 16.75 12.07
N PRO A 206 -14.06 17.87 12.72
CA PRO A 206 -15.05 18.81 13.26
C PRO A 206 -15.94 19.48 12.20
N GLN A 207 -15.53 19.46 10.93
CA GLN A 207 -16.30 20.02 9.81
C GLN A 207 -17.34 19.01 9.28
N ALA A 208 -17.23 17.74 9.67
CA ALA A 208 -18.20 16.73 9.30
C ALA A 208 -19.51 16.94 10.08
N GLN A 209 -20.63 16.90 9.36
CA GLN A 209 -21.97 16.96 9.95
C GLN A 209 -22.34 15.59 10.54
N THR A 210 -21.63 15.18 11.60
CA THR A 210 -21.78 13.89 12.28
C THR A 210 -21.92 14.10 13.79
N SER A 211 -22.58 13.18 14.48
CA SER A 211 -22.70 13.24 15.94
C SER A 211 -21.34 13.21 16.66
N THR A 212 -21.23 13.92 17.78
CA THR A 212 -20.00 13.99 18.60
C THR A 212 -19.57 12.62 19.13
N ALA A 213 -20.54 11.76 19.46
CA ALA A 213 -20.27 10.39 19.90
C ALA A 213 -19.61 9.55 18.79
N LEU A 214 -20.08 9.70 17.55
CA LEU A 214 -19.50 9.02 16.40
C LEU A 214 -18.10 9.55 16.07
N GLN A 215 -17.87 10.87 16.16
CA GLN A 215 -16.54 11.47 16.00
C GLN A 215 -15.53 10.92 17.03
N ALA A 216 -15.95 10.80 18.30
CA ALA A 216 -15.11 10.24 19.35
C ALA A 216 -14.79 8.74 19.09
N ALA A 217 -15.80 7.94 18.73
CA ALA A 217 -15.62 6.53 18.38
C ALA A 217 -14.68 6.36 17.16
N PHE A 218 -14.83 7.22 16.16
CA PHE A 218 -13.98 7.24 14.98
C PHE A 218 -12.51 7.56 15.35
N MET A 219 -12.27 8.57 16.17
CA MET A 219 -10.91 8.90 16.64
C MET A 219 -10.31 7.83 17.56
N GLN A 220 -11.13 7.12 18.33
CA GLN A 220 -10.69 5.98 19.12
C GLN A 220 -10.24 4.81 18.22
N ALA A 221 -10.97 4.55 17.13
CA ALA A 221 -10.59 3.54 16.15
C ALA A 221 -9.21 3.83 15.52
N TRP A 222 -8.90 5.11 15.26
CA TRP A 222 -7.58 5.55 14.79
C TRP A 222 -6.41 5.30 15.75
N ALA A 223 -6.67 4.99 17.03
CA ALA A 223 -5.60 4.62 17.95
C ALA A 223 -4.97 3.25 17.61
N ARG A 224 -5.75 2.35 17.01
CA ARG A 224 -5.30 1.01 16.57
C ARG A 224 -5.88 0.67 15.19
N PRO A 225 -5.47 1.38 14.13
CA PRO A 225 -6.18 1.41 12.86
C PRO A 225 -6.15 0.06 12.11
N LEU A 226 -5.13 -0.76 12.34
CA LEU A 226 -5.01 -2.11 11.73
C LEU A 226 -5.70 -3.21 12.53
N GLN A 227 -5.99 -2.98 13.81
CA GLN A 227 -6.58 -4.00 14.71
C GLN A 227 -8.08 -3.76 14.93
N HIS A 228 -8.57 -2.57 14.58
CA HIS A 228 -9.96 -2.20 14.78
C HIS A 228 -10.84 -2.70 13.64
N ASP A 229 -12.07 -3.09 13.97
CA ASP A 229 -13.02 -3.60 12.97
C ASP A 229 -13.73 -2.51 12.17
N TRP A 230 -13.49 -1.24 12.49
CA TRP A 230 -14.10 -0.04 11.88
C TRP A 230 -15.64 -0.05 11.83
N ARG A 231 -16.28 -0.94 12.60
CA ARG A 231 -17.73 -0.99 12.76
C ARG A 231 -18.17 0.11 13.73
N LEU A 232 -18.53 1.25 13.17
CA LEU A 232 -18.96 2.43 13.93
C LEU A 232 -20.49 2.54 13.92
N PRO A 233 -21.13 2.86 15.07
CA PRO A 233 -22.57 3.05 15.13
C PRO A 233 -22.93 4.40 14.53
N GLY A 234 -23.38 4.41 13.27
CA GLY A 234 -23.76 5.62 12.56
C GLY A 234 -24.72 5.33 11.40
N SER A 235 -25.49 6.34 11.02
CA SER A 235 -26.33 6.26 9.81
C SER A 235 -25.47 6.23 8.54
N ALA A 236 -26.01 5.72 7.43
CA ALA A 236 -25.28 5.69 6.15
C ALA A 236 -24.78 7.07 5.70
N VAL A 237 -25.54 8.14 6.01
CA VAL A 237 -25.17 9.53 5.71
C VAL A 237 -23.99 9.97 6.56
N GLU A 238 -24.02 9.71 7.87
CA GLU A 238 -22.90 10.06 8.75
C GLU A 238 -21.63 9.29 8.39
N LEU A 239 -21.74 7.99 8.06
CA LEU A 239 -20.62 7.17 7.61
C LEU A 239 -20.03 7.69 6.29
N ALA A 240 -20.88 8.15 5.35
CA ALA A 240 -20.41 8.81 4.13
C ALA A 240 -19.67 10.12 4.44
N GLN A 241 -20.15 10.93 5.39
CA GLN A 241 -19.41 12.13 5.81
C GLN A 241 -18.04 11.79 6.42
N LEU A 242 -17.93 10.74 7.23
CA LEU A 242 -16.63 10.28 7.74
C LEU A 242 -15.72 9.83 6.59
N LEU A 243 -16.25 9.09 5.61
CA LEU A 243 -15.45 8.67 4.45
C LEU A 243 -14.98 9.87 3.61
N ARG A 244 -15.82 10.92 3.49
CA ARG A 244 -15.44 12.20 2.85
C ARG A 244 -14.29 12.88 3.58
N VAL A 245 -14.30 12.91 4.91
CA VAL A 245 -13.19 13.46 5.70
C VAL A 245 -11.89 12.70 5.41
N VAL A 246 -11.94 11.36 5.39
CA VAL A 246 -10.75 10.53 5.10
C VAL A 246 -10.27 10.76 3.66
N TYR A 247 -11.18 10.85 2.70
CA TYR A 247 -10.83 11.15 1.32
C TYR A 247 -10.17 12.53 1.17
N GLN A 248 -10.68 13.55 1.87
CA GLN A 248 -10.06 14.87 1.87
C GLN A 248 -8.64 14.82 2.44
N ALA A 249 -8.45 14.12 3.56
CA ALA A 249 -7.12 13.94 4.14
C ALA A 249 -6.17 13.15 3.22
N LEU A 250 -6.68 12.13 2.51
CA LEU A 250 -5.91 11.42 1.48
C LEU A 250 -5.56 12.32 0.30
N ALA A 251 -6.46 13.20 -0.12
CA ALA A 251 -6.22 14.10 -1.24
C ALA A 251 -5.13 15.15 -0.91
N GLU A 252 -5.03 15.58 0.34
CA GLU A 252 -3.94 16.43 0.83
C GLU A 252 -2.60 15.66 0.91
N ALA A 253 -2.63 14.41 1.40
CA ALA A 253 -1.42 13.61 1.57
C ALA A 253 -0.84 13.08 0.24
N PHE A 254 -1.69 12.62 -0.67
CA PHE A 254 -1.30 11.89 -1.89
C PHE A 254 -1.70 12.60 -3.19
N GLY A 255 -2.35 13.77 -3.09
CA GLY A 255 -2.98 14.41 -4.23
C GLY A 255 -4.29 13.74 -4.64
N ARG A 256 -5.13 14.47 -5.38
CA ARG A 256 -6.47 14.01 -5.81
C ARG A 256 -6.45 12.68 -6.58
N VAL A 257 -5.45 12.49 -7.45
CA VAL A 257 -5.33 11.27 -8.27
C VAL A 257 -4.94 10.06 -7.41
N GLY A 258 -4.01 10.23 -6.46
CA GLY A 258 -3.61 9.18 -5.55
C GLY A 258 -4.76 8.76 -4.62
N ALA A 259 -5.45 9.73 -4.04
CA ALA A 259 -6.62 9.50 -3.20
C ALA A 259 -7.72 8.73 -3.94
N GLU A 260 -8.01 9.09 -5.19
CA GLU A 260 -9.00 8.39 -6.03
C GLU A 260 -8.59 6.94 -6.30
N GLN A 261 -7.31 6.68 -6.59
CA GLN A 261 -6.82 5.31 -6.83
C GLN A 261 -6.94 4.44 -5.57
N ILE A 262 -6.56 4.97 -4.41
CA ILE A 262 -6.69 4.28 -3.12
C ILE A 262 -8.16 3.97 -2.83
N LEU A 263 -9.04 4.97 -3.01
CA LEU A 263 -10.48 4.81 -2.80
C LEU A 263 -11.09 3.77 -3.74
N GLN A 264 -10.77 3.81 -5.04
CA GLN A 264 -11.29 2.84 -6.02
C GLN A 264 -10.80 1.41 -5.78
N ARG A 265 -9.58 1.23 -5.25
CA ARG A 265 -9.08 -0.08 -4.82
C ARG A 265 -9.83 -0.57 -3.59
N ALA A 266 -10.03 0.29 -2.60
CA ALA A 266 -10.77 -0.03 -1.40
C ALA A 266 -12.25 -0.35 -1.66
N LEU A 267 -12.91 0.38 -2.56
CA LEU A 267 -14.28 0.09 -2.98
C LEU A 267 -14.38 -1.28 -3.66
N ARG A 268 -13.43 -1.63 -4.55
CA ARG A 268 -13.36 -2.96 -5.17
C ARG A 268 -13.12 -4.06 -4.15
N ALA A 269 -12.28 -3.83 -3.15
CA ALA A 269 -12.10 -4.77 -2.05
C ALA A 269 -13.40 -4.94 -1.25
N ALA A 270 -14.11 -3.84 -0.96
CA ALA A 270 -15.39 -3.87 -0.26
C ALA A 270 -16.54 -4.49 -1.08
N GLU A 271 -16.46 -4.57 -2.40
CA GLU A 271 -17.45 -5.33 -3.20
C GLU A 271 -17.37 -6.85 -2.91
N SER A 272 -16.28 -7.34 -2.32
CA SER A 272 -16.12 -8.77 -2.01
C SER A 272 -16.77 -9.20 -0.69
N VAL A 273 -17.16 -8.28 0.20
CA VAL A 273 -17.85 -8.64 1.45
C VAL A 273 -19.31 -9.04 1.20
N PRO A 274 -19.86 -10.02 1.94
CA PRO A 274 -21.21 -10.53 1.68
C PRO A 274 -22.30 -9.45 1.85
N GLU A 275 -22.09 -8.48 2.73
CA GLU A 275 -22.99 -7.35 2.95
C GLU A 275 -23.09 -6.41 1.73
N ALA A 276 -22.08 -6.39 0.84
CA ALA A 276 -22.11 -5.60 -0.38
C ALA A 276 -23.20 -6.03 -1.38
N ARG A 277 -23.72 -7.26 -1.24
CA ARG A 277 -24.87 -7.76 -2.02
C ARG A 277 -26.17 -7.03 -1.67
N LEU A 278 -26.28 -6.56 -0.43
CA LEU A 278 -27.47 -5.86 0.09
C LEU A 278 -27.28 -4.34 0.01
N TYR A 279 -26.07 -3.86 0.29
CA TYR A 279 -25.71 -2.46 0.21
C TYR A 279 -24.42 -2.24 -0.59
N SER A 280 -24.54 -1.83 -1.86
CA SER A 280 -23.36 -1.59 -2.70
C SER A 280 -22.47 -0.46 -2.12
N PRO A 281 -21.13 -0.62 -2.09
CA PRO A 281 -20.20 0.45 -1.70
C PRO A 281 -20.39 1.75 -2.47
N LYS A 282 -20.86 1.67 -3.73
CA LYS A 282 -21.16 2.85 -4.56
C LYS A 282 -22.32 3.69 -4.01
N ARG A 283 -23.23 3.11 -3.23
CA ARG A 283 -24.30 3.86 -2.56
C ARG A 283 -23.74 4.75 -1.45
N LEU A 284 -22.70 4.30 -0.77
CA LEU A 284 -21.97 5.10 0.21
C LEU A 284 -21.27 6.28 -0.49
N MET A 285 -20.69 6.03 -1.66
CA MET A 285 -20.12 7.09 -2.49
C MET A 285 -21.14 8.11 -3.01
N ALA A 286 -22.36 7.67 -3.34
CA ALA A 286 -23.41 8.58 -3.79
C ALA A 286 -23.92 9.50 -2.66
N ALA A 287 -23.70 9.12 -1.40
CA ALA A 287 -24.04 9.91 -0.21
C ALA A 287 -22.87 10.78 0.30
N MET A 288 -21.68 10.64 -0.33
CA MET A 288 -20.48 11.44 -0.08
C MET A 288 -20.53 12.79 -0.79
#